data_AF-A0A1V4APQ4-F1
#
_entry.id   AF-A0A1V4APQ4-F1
#
_cell.length_a   1.000
_cell.length_b   1.000
_cell.length_c   1.000
_cell.angle_alpha   90.00
_cell.angle_beta   90.00
_cell.angle_gamma   90.00
#
_symmetry.space_group_name_H-M   'P 1'
#
loop_
_entity.id
_entity.type
_entity.pdbx_description
1 polymer ?
#
loop_
_entity_poly.entity_id
_entity_poly.type
_entity_poly.pdbx_seq_one_letter_code
_entity_poly.pdbx_strand_id
1 'polypeptide(L)'
;MKILLVNKSLYPKGGDAVSTVTTGNLLFSKGHKVTFWGMEHLLNPKYPYNNYFVSYIDYNNPRGIRERFKMAVNMLYSYEAKRNIEKLIKIEKPDIVHLNNFAHQISPSILHMFRKHHIPIVMTMRDYKLVCPTYIMTLHDKPCDRCKNGRYYQCLINKCTKNSYLKSFLNTVEMYLHHSILHIYDLIDVYISPSKFLKAKCEEMGFRGKI
;
A
#
# COMPACT_ATOMS: atom_id res chain seq x y z
N MET A 1 3.15 22.01 -9.86
CA MET A 1 3.68 21.21 -8.74
C MET A 1 4.32 19.93 -9.25
N LYS A 2 5.23 19.36 -8.46
CA LYS A 2 5.84 18.04 -8.61
C LYS A 2 5.06 17.03 -7.78
N ILE A 3 4.51 16.02 -8.43
CA ILE A 3 3.64 15.02 -7.84
C ILE A 3 4.31 13.66 -7.96
N LEU A 4 4.54 13.01 -6.83
CA LEU A 4 5.05 11.65 -6.78
C LEU A 4 3.88 10.66 -6.66
N LEU A 5 3.63 9.87 -7.69
CA LEU A 5 2.61 8.82 -7.69
C LEU A 5 3.23 7.47 -7.32
N VAL A 6 2.70 6.83 -6.28
CA VAL A 6 3.21 5.53 -5.81
C VAL A 6 2.18 4.43 -6.00
N ASN A 7 2.58 3.37 -6.71
CA ASN A 7 1.82 2.12 -6.83
C ASN A 7 2.79 0.93 -6.99
N LYS A 8 2.43 -0.22 -6.42
CA LYS A 8 3.16 -1.49 -6.55
C LYS A 8 3.28 -1.98 -7.99
N SER A 9 2.42 -1.54 -8.90
CA SER A 9 2.44 -1.91 -10.31
C SER A 9 2.20 -0.66 -11.16
N LEU A 10 3.11 -0.41 -12.10
CA LEU A 10 3.08 0.76 -12.99
C LEU A 10 2.90 0.36 -14.45
N TYR A 11 2.27 -0.80 -14.65
CA TYR A 11 1.82 -1.35 -15.91
C TYR A 11 0.36 -1.80 -15.76
N PRO A 12 -0.41 -2.03 -16.85
CA PRO A 12 -1.84 -2.36 -16.81
C PRO A 12 -2.17 -3.75 -16.22
N LYS A 13 -1.76 -4.02 -14.97
CA LYS A 13 -1.98 -5.29 -14.26
C LYS A 13 -3.40 -5.42 -13.70
N GLY A 14 -4.00 -4.29 -13.31
CA GLY A 14 -5.28 -4.23 -12.61
C GLY A 14 -5.81 -2.80 -12.52
N GLY A 15 -7.04 -2.65 -12.03
CA GLY A 15 -7.74 -1.36 -12.02
C GLY A 15 -7.03 -0.27 -11.21
N ASP A 16 -6.34 -0.61 -10.14
CA ASP A 16 -5.55 0.34 -9.34
C ASP A 16 -4.34 0.89 -10.11
N ALA A 17 -3.63 0.03 -10.85
CA ALA A 17 -2.49 0.43 -11.66
C ALA A 17 -2.92 1.29 -12.86
N VAL A 18 -3.97 0.86 -13.58
CA VAL A 18 -4.55 1.63 -14.69
C VAL A 18 -4.99 3.01 -14.20
N SER A 19 -5.77 3.06 -13.12
CA SER A 19 -6.22 4.33 -12.56
C SER A 19 -5.05 5.21 -12.09
N THR A 20 -3.97 4.65 -11.54
CA THR A 20 -2.77 5.42 -11.16
C THR A 20 -2.13 6.07 -12.38
N VAL A 21 -1.92 5.31 -13.46
CA VAL A 21 -1.32 5.82 -14.70
C VAL A 21 -2.23 6.85 -15.37
N THR A 22 -3.53 6.60 -15.45
CA THR A 22 -4.51 7.55 -16.00
C THR A 22 -4.52 8.86 -15.20
N THR A 23 -4.52 8.79 -13.87
CA THR A 23 -4.43 9.98 -13.00
C THR A 23 -3.15 10.76 -13.27
N GLY A 24 -2.00 10.08 -13.40
CA GLY A 24 -0.74 10.74 -13.72
C GLY A 24 -0.73 11.43 -15.07
N ASN A 25 -1.29 10.79 -16.11
CA ASN A 25 -1.40 11.38 -17.44
C ASN A 25 -2.32 12.62 -17.44
N LEU A 26 -3.42 12.58 -16.68
CA LEU A 26 -4.30 13.73 -16.51
C LEU A 26 -3.60 14.87 -15.76
N LEU A 27 -2.88 14.59 -14.68
CA LEU A 27 -2.12 15.61 -13.95
C LEU A 27 -1.03 16.24 -14.82
N PHE A 28 -0.35 15.42 -15.62
CA PHE A 28 0.64 15.88 -16.59
C PHE A 28 0.02 16.81 -17.64
N SER A 29 -1.14 16.44 -18.22
CA SER A 29 -1.84 17.30 -19.20
C SER A 29 -2.36 18.61 -18.62
N LYS A 30 -2.49 18.70 -17.29
CA LYS A 30 -2.79 19.94 -16.55
C LYS A 30 -1.53 20.72 -16.13
N GLY A 31 -0.36 20.37 -16.64
CA GLY A 31 0.89 21.12 -16.44
C GLY A 31 1.65 20.76 -15.15
N HIS A 32 1.31 19.67 -14.48
CA HIS A 32 2.08 19.17 -13.34
C HIS A 32 3.27 18.32 -13.79
N LYS A 33 4.35 18.33 -13.00
CA LYS A 33 5.46 17.39 -13.15
C LYS A 33 5.11 16.12 -12.40
N VAL A 34 5.01 14.99 -13.08
CA VAL A 34 4.56 13.73 -12.49
C VAL A 34 5.69 12.71 -12.54
N THR A 35 6.03 12.14 -11.38
CA THR A 35 7.01 11.08 -11.25
C THR A 35 6.30 9.84 -10.71
N PHE A 36 6.48 8.69 -11.37
CA PHE A 36 5.94 7.42 -10.91
C PHE A 36 7.00 6.63 -10.17
N TRP A 37 6.63 5.99 -9.07
CA TRP A 37 7.52 5.13 -8.30
C TRP A 37 6.81 3.87 -7.80
N GLY A 38 7.50 2.73 -7.85
CA GLY A 38 6.89 1.45 -7.57
C GLY A 38 7.86 0.29 -7.54
N MET A 39 7.34 -0.90 -7.82
CA MET A 39 8.13 -2.12 -7.95
C MET A 39 8.64 -2.26 -9.39
N GLU A 40 9.88 -2.71 -9.53
CA GLU A 40 10.45 -3.06 -10.82
C GLU A 40 9.69 -4.23 -11.46
N HIS A 41 9.43 -4.13 -12.76
CA HIS A 41 8.75 -5.16 -13.52
C HIS A 41 9.10 -5.02 -15.01
N LEU A 42 9.21 -6.16 -15.70
CA LEU A 42 9.55 -6.22 -17.13
C LEU A 42 8.55 -5.48 -18.04
N LEU A 43 7.29 -5.39 -17.60
CA LEU A 43 6.21 -4.70 -18.32
C LEU A 43 6.09 -3.21 -17.97
N ASN A 44 6.88 -2.69 -17.02
CA ASN A 44 6.88 -1.26 -16.76
C ASN A 44 7.44 -0.52 -17.98
N PRO A 45 6.80 0.58 -18.42
CA PRO A 45 7.46 1.55 -19.28
C PRO A 45 8.78 2.04 -18.68
N LYS A 46 9.64 2.62 -19.53
CA LYS A 46 10.86 3.31 -19.08
C LYS A 46 10.49 4.59 -18.33
N TYR A 47 10.26 4.45 -17.03
CA TYR A 47 10.07 5.60 -16.15
C TYR A 47 11.42 6.21 -15.76
N PRO A 48 11.47 7.55 -15.60
CA PRO A 48 12.58 8.20 -14.89
C PRO A 48 12.77 7.55 -13.52
N TYR A 49 14.02 7.49 -13.07
CA TYR A 49 14.36 7.02 -11.72
C TYR A 49 14.02 5.55 -11.41
N ASN A 50 13.85 4.71 -12.45
CA ASN A 50 13.58 3.28 -12.29
C ASN A 50 14.67 2.54 -11.48
N ASN A 51 15.90 3.04 -11.48
CA ASN A 51 17.02 2.55 -10.65
C ASN A 51 16.78 2.70 -9.14
N TYR A 52 15.78 3.49 -8.72
CA TYR A 52 15.34 3.60 -7.33
C TYR A 52 14.07 2.79 -7.05
N PHE A 53 13.56 1.98 -7.97
CA PHE A 53 12.39 1.14 -7.68
C PHE A 53 12.75 0.07 -6.64
N VAL A 54 11.72 -0.52 -6.02
CA VAL A 54 11.94 -1.72 -5.20
C VAL A 54 12.08 -2.95 -6.08
N SER A 55 12.92 -3.88 -5.67
CA SER A 55 13.13 -5.15 -6.36
C SER A 55 11.82 -5.89 -6.60
N TYR A 56 11.71 -6.57 -7.74
CA TYR A 56 10.56 -7.41 -8.04
C TYR A 56 10.41 -8.54 -7.00
N ILE A 57 9.18 -8.75 -6.51
CA ILE A 57 8.83 -9.84 -5.60
C ILE A 57 7.62 -10.59 -6.16
N ASP A 58 7.79 -11.88 -6.44
CA ASP A 58 6.69 -12.78 -6.82
C ASP A 58 6.11 -13.51 -5.59
N TYR A 59 4.98 -13.01 -5.09
CA TYR A 59 4.25 -13.62 -3.98
C TYR A 59 3.49 -14.90 -4.34
N ASN A 60 3.36 -15.23 -5.62
CA ASN A 60 2.65 -16.43 -6.05
C ASN A 60 3.58 -17.65 -6.13
N ASN A 61 4.85 -17.45 -6.49
CA ASN A 61 5.81 -18.54 -6.70
C ASN A 61 7.13 -18.35 -5.92
N PRO A 62 7.10 -18.30 -4.57
CA PRO A 62 8.32 -18.13 -3.79
C PRO A 62 9.21 -19.38 -3.84
N ARG A 63 10.49 -19.21 -4.18
CA ARG A 63 11.51 -20.26 -4.25
C ARG A 63 12.13 -20.48 -2.86
N GLY A 64 11.57 -21.45 -2.12
CA GLY A 64 12.14 -21.93 -0.86
C GLY A 64 11.79 -21.11 0.39
N ILE A 65 12.27 -21.56 1.55
CA ILE A 65 11.88 -21.03 2.87
C ILE A 65 12.51 -19.65 3.15
N ARG A 66 13.77 -19.45 2.75
CA ARG A 66 14.49 -18.19 2.96
C ARG A 66 13.82 -17.01 2.24
N GLU A 67 13.37 -17.23 1.01
CA GLU A 67 12.67 -16.19 0.24
C GLU A 67 11.32 -15.87 0.89
N ARG A 68 10.54 -16.89 1.29
CA ARG A 68 9.27 -16.69 2.02
C ARG A 68 9.45 -15.87 3.29
N PHE A 69 10.51 -16.13 4.06
CA PHE A 69 10.82 -15.36 5.26
C PHE A 69 11.18 -13.91 4.92
N LYS A 70 12.06 -13.69 3.92
CA LYS A 70 12.42 -12.34 3.45
C LYS A 70 11.18 -11.56 3.00
N MET A 71 10.28 -12.20 2.27
CA MET A 71 9.03 -11.60 1.81
C MET A 71 8.13 -11.23 2.99
N ALA A 72 7.98 -12.11 3.98
CA ALA A 72 7.21 -11.82 5.19
C ALA A 72 7.78 -10.60 5.94
N VAL A 73 9.10 -10.53 6.12
CA VAL A 73 9.75 -9.38 6.76
C VAL A 73 9.56 -8.10 5.94
N ASN A 74 9.77 -8.15 4.62
CA ASN A 74 9.59 -7.00 3.74
C ASN A 74 8.14 -6.50 3.72
N MET A 75 7.17 -7.41 3.83
CA MET A 75 5.75 -7.09 3.92
C MET A 75 5.44 -6.28 5.19
N LEU A 76 6.08 -6.64 6.31
CA LEU A 76 5.95 -5.93 7.58
C LEU A 76 6.70 -4.59 7.57
N TYR A 77 7.94 -4.58 7.10
CA TYR A 77 8.77 -3.38 7.02
C TYR A 77 9.93 -3.55 6.01
N SER A 78 9.85 -2.85 4.88
CA SER A 78 10.89 -2.88 3.85
C SER A 78 11.93 -1.77 4.04
N TYR A 79 13.15 -2.13 4.43
CA TYR A 79 14.29 -1.20 4.49
C TYR A 79 14.78 -0.78 3.10
N GLU A 80 14.66 -1.67 2.11
CA GLU A 80 14.97 -1.35 0.72
C GLU A 80 14.06 -0.23 0.21
N ALA A 81 12.75 -0.37 0.41
CA ALA A 81 11.77 0.64 0.01
C ALA A 81 12.07 1.99 0.67
N LYS A 82 12.34 1.98 1.98
CA LYS A 82 12.72 3.17 2.76
C LYS A 82 13.97 3.85 2.21
N ARG A 83 15.03 3.09 1.95
CA ARG A 83 16.30 3.64 1.43
C ARG A 83 16.14 4.20 0.02
N ASN A 84 15.46 3.46 -0.85
CA ASN A 84 15.35 3.82 -2.25
C ASN A 84 14.43 5.04 -2.44
N ILE A 85 13.30 5.10 -1.71
CA ILE A 85 12.41 6.27 -1.75
C ILE A 85 13.09 7.52 -1.18
N GLU A 86 13.89 7.40 -0.12
CA GLU A 86 14.62 8.54 0.44
C GLU A 86 15.62 9.13 -0.55
N LYS A 87 16.32 8.28 -1.32
CA LYS A 87 17.21 8.73 -2.40
C LYS A 87 16.44 9.51 -3.47
N LEU A 88 15.29 8.99 -3.91
CA LEU A 88 14.45 9.67 -4.89
C LEU A 88 13.92 11.01 -4.35
N ILE A 89 13.39 11.05 -3.12
CA ILE A 89 12.87 12.26 -2.49
C ILE A 89 13.92 13.38 -2.47
N LYS A 90 15.18 13.06 -2.15
CA LYS A 90 16.28 14.05 -2.09
C LYS A 90 16.60 14.68 -3.46
N ILE A 91 16.34 13.96 -4.55
CA ILE A 91 16.59 14.40 -5.93
C ILE A 91 15.34 15.10 -6.49
N GLU A 92 14.22 14.39 -6.51
CA GLU A 92 12.98 14.85 -7.14
C GLU A 92 12.37 16.01 -6.36
N LYS A 93 12.43 15.98 -5.02
CA LYS A 93 11.82 16.94 -4.10
C LYS A 93 10.34 17.19 -4.46
N PRO A 94 9.46 16.18 -4.37
CA PRO A 94 8.07 16.33 -4.73
C PRO A 94 7.35 17.28 -3.76
N ASP A 95 6.40 18.05 -4.28
CA ASP A 95 5.54 18.94 -3.48
C ASP A 95 4.46 18.14 -2.73
N ILE A 96 4.09 16.98 -3.27
CA ILE A 96 3.07 16.08 -2.70
C ILE A 96 3.32 14.64 -3.17
N VAL A 97 3.00 13.68 -2.29
CA VAL A 97 2.95 12.26 -2.67
C VAL A 97 1.50 11.77 -2.67
N HIS A 98 1.13 11.05 -3.72
CA HIS A 98 -0.18 10.41 -3.84
C HIS A 98 -0.03 8.89 -3.98
N LEU A 99 -0.41 8.22 -2.90
CA LEU A 99 -0.35 6.77 -2.73
C LEU A 99 -1.61 6.11 -3.29
N ASN A 100 -1.43 4.98 -3.96
CA ASN A 100 -2.52 4.16 -4.48
C ASN A 100 -2.50 2.80 -3.80
N ASN A 101 -1.97 1.77 -4.48
CA ASN A 101 -1.81 0.44 -3.89
C ASN A 101 -0.34 0.17 -3.61
N PHE A 102 0.08 0.16 -2.35
CA PHE A 102 1.49 -0.04 -1.97
C PHE A 102 1.67 -1.12 -0.89
N ALA A 103 0.57 -1.67 -0.37
CA ALA A 103 0.60 -2.73 0.63
C ALA A 103 1.39 -3.96 0.12
N HIS A 104 2.02 -4.67 1.05
CA HIS A 104 2.89 -5.83 0.84
C HIS A 104 4.17 -5.64 0.01
N GLN A 105 4.09 -5.19 -1.26
CA GLN A 105 5.26 -5.14 -2.15
C GLN A 105 6.23 -4.01 -1.79
N ILE A 106 5.71 -2.85 -1.40
CA ILE A 106 6.51 -1.68 -1.03
C ILE A 106 6.59 -1.55 0.50
N SER A 107 5.53 -1.98 1.19
CA SER A 107 5.28 -1.80 2.62
C SER A 107 5.04 -0.34 3.02
N PRO A 108 4.32 -0.09 4.14
CA PRO A 108 4.11 1.27 4.62
C PRO A 108 5.35 1.96 5.18
N SER A 109 6.51 1.30 5.26
CA SER A 109 7.78 1.88 5.75
C SER A 109 8.19 3.18 5.05
N ILE A 110 7.75 3.39 3.79
CA ILE A 110 8.01 4.60 3.01
C ILE A 110 7.38 5.85 3.62
N LEU A 111 6.29 5.71 4.39
CA LEU A 111 5.55 6.83 4.99
C LEU A 111 6.44 7.66 5.94
N HIS A 112 7.34 6.99 6.67
CA HIS A 112 8.30 7.68 7.53
C HIS A 112 9.22 8.63 6.75
N MET A 113 9.56 8.32 5.50
CA MET A 113 10.44 9.18 4.70
C MET A 113 9.72 10.43 4.21
N PHE A 114 8.47 10.30 3.80
CA PHE A 114 7.67 11.47 3.43
C PHE A 114 7.49 12.42 4.63
N ARG A 115 7.17 11.88 5.83
CA ARG A 115 7.07 12.69 7.05
C ARG A 115 8.39 13.33 7.47
N LYS A 116 9.49 12.57 7.44
CA LYS A 116 10.84 13.10 7.73
C LYS A 116 11.20 14.29 6.84
N HIS A 117 10.73 14.28 5.60
CA HIS A 117 10.99 15.33 4.61
C HIS A 117 9.85 16.35 4.49
N HIS A 118 8.86 16.33 5.39
CA HIS A 118 7.71 17.24 5.42
C HIS A 118 6.92 17.28 4.10
N ILE A 119 6.82 16.14 3.41
CA ILE A 119 6.04 16.02 2.17
C ILE A 119 4.60 15.63 2.54
N PRO A 120 3.59 16.43 2.12
CA PRO A 120 2.18 16.08 2.29
C PRO A 120 1.83 14.75 1.62
N ILE A 121 1.04 13.91 2.30
CA ILE A 121 0.73 12.54 1.92
C ILE A 121 -0.77 12.38 1.71
N VAL A 122 -1.16 12.03 0.49
CA VAL A 122 -2.54 11.67 0.13
C VAL A 122 -2.60 10.21 -0.29
N MET A 123 -3.66 9.50 0.07
CA MET A 123 -3.87 8.10 -0.36
C MET A 123 -5.24 7.89 -0.96
N THR A 124 -5.33 7.37 -2.19
CA THR A 124 -6.60 6.85 -2.71
C THR A 124 -6.80 5.41 -2.24
N MET A 125 -7.91 5.16 -1.55
CA MET A 125 -8.29 3.83 -1.13
C MET A 125 -8.65 2.97 -2.35
N ARG A 126 -8.06 1.78 -2.43
CA ARG A 126 -8.29 0.82 -3.52
C ARG A 126 -9.04 -0.44 -3.07
N ASP A 127 -8.98 -0.73 -1.79
CA ASP A 127 -9.51 -1.94 -1.15
C ASP A 127 -9.72 -1.67 0.35
N TYR A 128 -10.10 -2.70 1.10
CA TYR A 128 -10.36 -2.61 2.53
C TYR A 128 -9.14 -2.90 3.42
N LYS A 129 -7.90 -2.82 2.91
CA LYS A 129 -6.69 -3.16 3.70
C LYS A 129 -6.61 -2.40 5.02
N LEU A 130 -7.01 -1.13 5.02
CA LEU A 130 -6.96 -0.26 6.22
C LEU A 130 -7.81 -0.78 7.39
N VAL A 131 -8.73 -1.71 7.13
CA VAL A 131 -9.68 -2.23 8.14
C VAL A 131 -9.80 -3.75 8.13
N CYS A 132 -9.24 -4.44 7.13
CA CYS A 132 -9.36 -5.87 6.92
C CYS A 132 -8.01 -6.49 6.54
N PRO A 133 -7.50 -7.47 7.31
CA PRO A 133 -6.21 -8.12 7.01
C PRO A 133 -6.16 -8.81 5.63
N THR A 134 -7.32 -9.15 5.04
CA THR A 134 -7.44 -9.84 3.75
C THR A 134 -7.97 -8.97 2.62
N TYR A 135 -8.06 -7.65 2.79
CA TYR A 135 -8.45 -6.69 1.73
C TYR A 135 -9.91 -6.72 1.28
N ILE A 136 -10.64 -7.82 1.49
CA ILE A 136 -11.90 -8.12 0.79
C ILE A 136 -13.15 -7.99 1.66
N MET A 137 -13.02 -8.01 2.99
CA MET A 137 -14.15 -7.97 3.93
C MET A 137 -15.23 -9.03 3.67
N THR A 138 -14.82 -10.23 3.25
CA THR A 138 -15.69 -11.39 3.11
C THR A 138 -15.14 -12.60 3.85
N LEU A 139 -16.04 -13.46 4.31
CA LEU A 139 -15.73 -14.76 4.91
C LEU A 139 -16.79 -15.76 4.44
N HIS A 140 -16.35 -16.84 3.78
CA HIS A 140 -17.24 -17.83 3.14
C HIS A 140 -18.29 -17.16 2.24
N ASP A 141 -17.83 -16.26 1.36
CA ASP A 141 -18.63 -15.51 0.38
C ASP A 141 -19.75 -14.63 0.96
N LYS A 142 -19.70 -14.37 2.27
CA LYS A 142 -20.60 -13.45 2.96
C LYS A 142 -19.85 -12.21 3.42
N PRO A 143 -20.49 -11.02 3.45
CA PRO A 143 -19.92 -9.83 4.07
C PRO A 143 -19.45 -10.10 5.51
N CYS A 144 -18.31 -9.56 5.88
CA CYS A 144 -17.66 -9.84 7.16
C CYS A 144 -17.12 -8.59 7.84
N ASP A 145 -17.64 -8.32 9.04
CA ASP A 145 -17.26 -7.17 9.87
C ASP A 145 -16.57 -7.60 11.18
N ARG A 146 -16.14 -8.86 11.28
CA ARG A 146 -15.57 -9.43 12.51
C ARG A 146 -14.33 -8.66 13.00
N CYS A 147 -13.54 -8.11 12.07
CA CYS A 147 -12.33 -7.33 12.39
C CYS A 147 -12.61 -5.89 12.87
N LYS A 148 -13.88 -5.47 12.94
CA LYS A 148 -14.29 -4.12 13.38
C LYS A 148 -13.62 -3.72 14.68
N ASN A 149 -13.21 -2.45 14.76
CA ASN A 149 -12.50 -1.83 15.88
C ASN A 149 -11.17 -2.53 16.23
N GLY A 150 -10.41 -2.95 15.21
CA GLY A 150 -9.07 -3.51 15.41
C GLY A 150 -9.04 -4.95 15.92
N ARG A 151 -10.14 -5.70 15.81
CA ARG A 151 -10.22 -7.13 16.17
C ARG A 151 -9.58 -8.03 15.10
N TYR A 152 -8.39 -7.68 14.65
CA TYR A 152 -7.68 -8.37 13.58
C TYR A 152 -7.37 -9.83 13.89
N TYR A 153 -7.32 -10.23 15.18
CA TYR A 153 -7.22 -11.63 15.60
C TYR A 153 -8.30 -12.55 15.02
N GLN A 154 -9.45 -11.99 14.62
CA GLN A 154 -10.51 -12.74 13.92
C GLN A 154 -10.02 -13.31 12.58
N CYS A 155 -9.05 -12.68 11.91
CA CYS A 155 -8.46 -13.22 10.70
C CYS A 155 -7.76 -14.56 10.96
N LEU A 156 -7.00 -14.65 12.06
CA LEU A 156 -6.33 -15.88 12.48
C LEU A 156 -7.34 -16.98 12.83
N ILE A 157 -8.32 -16.67 13.68
CA ILE A 157 -9.34 -17.63 14.15
C ILE A 157 -10.07 -18.26 12.96
N ASN A 158 -10.43 -17.45 11.96
CA ASN A 158 -11.25 -17.90 10.83
C ASN A 158 -10.42 -18.35 9.61
N LYS A 159 -9.08 -18.44 9.71
CA LYS A 159 -8.18 -18.82 8.59
C LYS A 159 -8.43 -18.02 7.30
N CYS A 160 -8.66 -16.72 7.41
CA CYS A 160 -9.14 -15.91 6.29
C CYS A 160 -8.19 -15.89 5.07
N THR A 161 -6.88 -16.11 5.25
CA THR A 161 -5.91 -16.05 4.15
C THR A 161 -5.63 -17.44 3.57
N LYS A 162 -6.22 -17.75 2.41
CA LYS A 162 -6.01 -19.01 1.67
C LYS A 162 -6.17 -20.27 2.55
N ASN A 163 -7.14 -20.26 3.47
CA ASN A 163 -7.42 -21.32 4.47
C ASN A 163 -6.16 -21.77 5.25
N SER A 164 -5.24 -20.84 5.52
CA SER A 164 -3.95 -21.14 6.15
C SER A 164 -3.76 -20.33 7.42
N TYR A 165 -3.57 -21.00 8.55
CA TYR A 165 -3.27 -20.36 9.83
C TYR A 165 -2.03 -19.50 9.76
N LEU A 166 -0.94 -20.00 9.18
CA LEU A 166 0.32 -19.27 9.08
C LEU A 166 0.18 -17.97 8.28
N LYS A 167 -0.51 -18.00 7.14
CA LYS A 167 -0.73 -16.80 6.32
C LYS A 167 -1.68 -15.81 7.00
N SER A 168 -2.71 -16.33 7.68
CA SER A 168 -3.67 -15.50 8.43
C SER A 168 -3.03 -14.86 9.65
N PHE A 169 -2.13 -15.59 10.33
CA PHE A 169 -1.30 -15.07 11.41
C PHE A 169 -0.42 -13.93 10.94
N LEU A 170 0.30 -14.10 9.82
CA LEU A 170 1.17 -13.06 9.28
C LEU A 170 0.40 -11.77 8.96
N ASN A 171 -0.76 -11.86 8.30
CA ASN A 171 -1.59 -10.69 8.03
C ASN A 171 -2.17 -10.07 9.31
N THR A 172 -2.46 -10.89 10.33
CA THR A 172 -2.93 -10.39 11.63
C THR A 172 -1.84 -9.58 12.33
N VAL A 173 -0.60 -10.10 12.36
CA VAL A 173 0.57 -9.42 12.91
C VAL A 173 0.86 -8.13 12.15
N GLU A 174 0.80 -8.15 10.82
CA GLU A 174 0.95 -6.96 9.99
C GLU A 174 -0.03 -5.85 10.40
N MET A 175 -1.32 -6.18 10.55
CA MET A 175 -2.33 -5.18 10.89
C MET A 175 -2.12 -4.59 12.29
N TYR A 176 -1.79 -5.42 13.29
CA TYR A 176 -1.47 -4.90 14.63
C TYR A 176 -0.18 -4.07 14.62
N LEU A 177 0.84 -4.50 13.89
CA LEU A 177 2.08 -3.75 13.77
C LEU A 177 1.84 -2.37 13.15
N HIS A 178 1.10 -2.29 12.05
CA HIS A 178 0.90 -1.04 11.32
C HIS A 178 -0.09 -0.09 12.01
N HIS A 179 -1.18 -0.61 12.60
CA HIS A 179 -2.22 0.23 13.20
C HIS A 179 -2.10 0.44 14.72
N SER A 180 -1.47 -0.48 15.45
CA SER A 180 -1.46 -0.44 16.94
C SER A 180 -0.08 -0.21 17.54
N ILE A 181 1.00 -0.53 16.82
CA ILE A 181 2.37 -0.36 17.33
C ILE A 181 3.06 0.83 16.65
N LEU A 182 3.12 0.81 15.31
CA LEU A 182 3.84 1.83 14.53
C LEU A 182 2.99 3.06 14.22
N HIS A 183 1.66 2.95 14.28
CA HIS A 183 0.74 4.01 13.88
C HIS A 183 1.06 4.58 12.49
N ILE A 184 1.50 3.70 11.57
CA ILE A 184 2.18 4.12 10.35
C ILE A 184 1.22 4.77 9.36
N TYR A 185 -0.05 4.35 9.37
CA TYR A 185 -1.11 4.93 8.55
C TYR A 185 -1.57 6.30 9.07
N ASP A 186 -1.36 6.60 10.36
CA ASP A 186 -1.69 7.92 10.95
C ASP A 186 -0.80 9.04 10.39
N LEU A 187 0.26 8.67 9.65
CA LEU A 187 1.13 9.60 8.94
C LEU A 187 0.49 10.17 7.65
N ILE A 188 -0.58 9.56 7.14
CA ILE A 188 -1.27 10.02 5.93
C ILE A 188 -2.19 11.18 6.27
N ASP A 189 -2.07 12.30 5.55
CA ASP A 189 -2.81 13.53 5.86
C ASP A 189 -4.29 13.46 5.39
N VAL A 190 -4.53 12.88 4.22
CA VAL A 190 -5.88 12.74 3.63
C VAL A 190 -6.01 11.44 2.84
N TYR A 191 -7.16 10.78 3.02
CA TYR A 191 -7.59 9.64 2.24
C TYR A 191 -8.64 10.06 1.22
N ILE A 192 -8.61 9.48 0.03
CA ILE A 192 -9.61 9.68 -1.01
C ILE A 192 -10.36 8.37 -1.18
N SER A 193 -11.67 8.40 -0.96
CA SER A 193 -12.54 7.26 -1.27
C SER A 193 -13.12 7.39 -2.69
N PRO A 194 -12.99 6.37 -3.56
CA PRO A 194 -13.67 6.34 -4.85
C PRO A 194 -15.19 6.19 -4.75
N SER A 195 -15.75 5.85 -3.57
CA SER A 195 -17.19 5.72 -3.39
C SER A 195 -17.64 6.07 -1.98
N LYS A 196 -18.90 6.47 -1.84
CA LYS A 196 -19.55 6.69 -0.53
C LYS A 196 -19.63 5.41 0.28
N PHE A 197 -19.85 4.27 -0.38
CA PHE A 197 -19.93 2.97 0.27
C PHE A 197 -18.62 2.57 0.95
N LEU A 198 -17.49 2.68 0.23
CA LEU A 198 -16.18 2.33 0.79
C LEU A 198 -15.82 3.25 1.97
N LYS A 199 -16.10 4.56 1.85
CA LYS A 199 -15.93 5.53 2.94
C LYS A 199 -16.72 5.10 4.17
N ALA A 200 -18.03 4.95 4.02
CA ALA A 200 -18.93 4.60 5.12
C ALA A 200 -18.53 3.25 5.76
N LYS A 201 -18.12 2.27 4.95
CA LYS A 201 -17.73 0.96 5.47
C LYS A 201 -16.43 1.01 6.27
N CYS A 202 -15.42 1.75 5.81
CA CYS A 202 -14.19 1.95 6.57
C CYS A 202 -14.45 2.67 7.90
N GLU A 203 -15.28 3.71 7.90
CA GLU A 203 -15.72 4.42 9.12
C GLU A 203 -16.46 3.48 10.07
N GLU A 204 -17.40 2.67 9.56
CA GLU A 204 -18.14 1.67 10.33
C GLU A 204 -17.22 0.63 10.98
N MET A 205 -16.12 0.29 10.31
CA MET A 205 -15.11 -0.65 10.82
C MET A 205 -14.17 -0.02 11.86
N GLY A 206 -14.30 1.28 12.13
CA GLY A 206 -13.53 2.01 13.13
C GLY A 206 -12.29 2.73 12.60
N PHE A 207 -12.20 2.93 11.28
CA PHE A 207 -11.11 3.73 10.69
C PHE A 207 -11.29 5.21 11.02
N ARG A 208 -10.22 5.88 11.45
CA ARG A 208 -10.24 7.27 11.96
C ARG A 208 -9.51 8.27 11.08
N GLY A 209 -8.94 7.82 9.96
CA GLY A 209 -8.26 8.72 9.01
C GLY A 209 -9.25 9.70 8.38
N LYS A 210 -8.75 10.85 7.96
CA LYS A 210 -9.56 11.88 7.27
C LYS A 210 -9.87 11.42 5.84
N ILE A 211 -11.14 11.07 5.55
CA ILE A 211 -11.63 10.62 4.22
C ILE A 211 -12.49 11.66 3.54
#